data_AF-A0A8S9SEA5-F1
#
_entry.id   AF-A0A8S9SEA5-F1
#
_cell.length_a   1.000
_cell.length_b   1.000
_cell.length_c   1.000
_cell.angle_alpha   90.00
_cell.angle_beta   90.00
_cell.angle_gamma   90.00
#
_symmetry.space_group_name_H-M   'P 1'
#
loop_
_entity.id
_entity.type
_entity.pdbx_description
1 polymer ?
#
loop_
_entity_poly.entity_id
_entity_poly.type
_entity_poly.pdbx_seq_one_letter_code
_entity_poly.pdbx_strand_id
1 'polypeptide(L)'
;MENQPDINVRMRGILVDWLIEVHYKFELMEETLYLTINLIDRFLAVTQHVPRKKLQLVGAYTRREVLDMEKLMANTLQFNFCLPTPYVFMRRFLKAAQSDKKVELLSFFIIELCLVEYEMLQYVPSDVPGVFQTRFQTVPLDLDTESFYLIRKETIESQLEKVANGMAEEILIISYETHRGTACRGMAWERFSLEELRAAVACVGGKCVALIKNS
;
A
#
# COMPACT_ATOMS: atom_id res chain seq x y z
N MET A 1 15.61 -2.51 4.87
CA MET A 1 16.23 -2.04 6.12
C MET A 1 17.70 -2.45 6.24
N GLU A 2 18.26 -3.13 5.25
CA GLU A 2 19.67 -3.59 5.23
C GLU A 2 20.71 -2.48 5.40
N ASN A 3 20.35 -1.24 5.01
CA ASN A 3 21.23 -0.08 5.13
C ASN A 3 21.22 0.59 6.52
N GLN A 4 20.45 0.09 7.50
CA GLN A 4 20.36 0.65 8.85
C GLN A 4 21.13 -0.24 9.85
N PRO A 5 22.21 0.25 10.49
CA PRO A 5 22.98 -0.55 11.43
C PRO A 5 22.26 -0.75 12.78
N ASP A 6 21.47 0.24 13.20
CA ASP A 6 20.89 0.30 14.55
C ASP A 6 19.38 -0.01 14.60
N ILE A 7 18.74 -0.23 13.45
CA ILE A 7 17.30 -0.41 13.33
C ILE A 7 16.98 -1.66 12.53
N ASN A 8 16.11 -2.51 13.07
CA ASN A 8 15.59 -3.69 12.39
C ASN A 8 14.07 -3.61 12.14
N VAL A 9 13.57 -4.56 11.35
CA VAL A 9 12.16 -4.70 10.97
C VAL A 9 11.23 -4.71 12.18
N ARG A 10 11.61 -5.44 13.25
CA ARG A 10 10.80 -5.54 14.48
C ARG A 10 10.62 -4.18 15.15
N MET A 11 11.67 -3.36 15.21
CA MET A 11 11.59 -2.02 15.81
C MET A 11 10.67 -1.09 15.02
N ARG A 12 10.65 -1.23 13.69
CA ARG A 12 9.70 -0.50 12.84
C ARG A 12 8.27 -1.00 13.01
N GLY A 13 8.06 -2.30 13.18
CA GLY A 13 6.74 -2.85 13.57
C GLY A 13 6.20 -2.22 14.85
N ILE A 14 7.02 -2.18 15.91
CA ILE A 14 6.66 -1.53 17.19
C ILE A 14 6.31 -0.04 17.00
N LEU A 15 7.07 0.68 16.16
CA LEU A 15 6.77 2.09 15.86
C LEU A 15 5.43 2.23 15.13
N VAL A 16 5.15 1.37 14.14
CA VAL A 16 3.91 1.40 13.38
C VAL A 16 2.71 1.08 14.27
N ASP A 17 2.80 0.05 15.12
CA ASP A 17 1.73 -0.28 16.08
C ASP A 17 1.41 0.93 16.98
N TRP A 18 2.43 1.60 17.50
CA TRP A 18 2.23 2.81 18.29
C TRP A 18 1.61 3.96 17.48
N LEU A 19 2.02 4.16 16.22
CA LEU A 19 1.44 5.18 15.35
C LEU A 19 -0.03 4.91 15.04
N ILE A 20 -0.44 3.65 14.93
CA ILE A 20 -1.83 3.24 14.77
C ILE A 20 -2.63 3.65 16.02
N GLU A 21 -2.11 3.36 17.23
CA GLU A 21 -2.76 3.79 18.48
C GLU A 21 -2.90 5.32 18.56
N VAL A 22 -1.87 6.08 18.18
CA VAL A 22 -1.89 7.54 18.14
C VAL A 22 -2.92 8.04 17.13
N HIS A 23 -2.93 7.46 15.93
CA HIS A 23 -3.86 7.80 14.86
C HIS A 23 -5.31 7.70 15.34
N TYR A 24 -5.67 6.57 15.96
CA TYR A 24 -7.02 6.37 16.50
C TYR A 24 -7.30 7.27 17.70
N LYS A 25 -6.32 7.49 18.59
CA LYS A 25 -6.48 8.37 19.76
C LYS A 25 -6.81 9.81 19.39
N PHE A 26 -6.28 10.30 18.28
CA PHE A 26 -6.48 11.67 17.80
C PHE A 26 -7.51 11.79 16.67
N GLU A 27 -8.20 10.70 16.31
CA GLU A 27 -9.22 10.67 15.25
C GLU A 27 -8.72 11.31 13.94
N LEU A 28 -7.47 11.01 13.58
CA LEU A 28 -6.86 11.56 12.36
C LEU A 28 -7.52 10.96 11.11
N MET A 29 -7.37 11.61 9.96
CA MET A 29 -7.81 11.02 8.70
C MET A 29 -7.02 9.75 8.40
N GLU A 30 -7.68 8.69 7.95
CA GLU A 30 -7.05 7.41 7.57
C GLU A 30 -5.80 7.61 6.71
N GLU A 31 -5.91 8.46 5.68
CA GLU A 31 -4.83 8.79 4.75
C GLU A 31 -3.56 9.34 5.45
N THR A 32 -3.73 9.98 6.62
CA THR A 32 -2.61 10.48 7.42
C THR A 32 -1.74 9.34 7.95
N LEU A 33 -2.34 8.21 8.36
CA LEU A 33 -1.60 7.03 8.81
C LEU A 33 -0.78 6.44 7.65
N TYR A 34 -1.41 6.25 6.49
CA TYR A 34 -0.77 5.72 5.30
C TYR A 34 0.41 6.59 4.81
N LEU A 35 0.20 7.91 4.76
CA LEU A 35 1.24 8.85 4.37
C LEU A 35 2.38 8.87 5.40
N THR A 36 2.06 8.88 6.70
CA THR A 36 3.07 8.87 7.77
C THR A 36 4.00 7.67 7.66
N ILE A 37 3.43 6.47 7.48
CA ILE A 37 4.21 5.24 7.32
C ILE A 37 5.04 5.28 6.03
N ASN A 38 4.48 5.76 4.92
CA ASN A 38 5.21 5.92 3.66
C ASN A 38 6.42 6.86 3.80
N LEU A 39 6.25 8.00 4.48
CA LEU A 39 7.31 8.97 4.72
C LEU A 39 8.41 8.39 5.60
N ILE A 40 8.05 7.68 6.67
CA ILE A 40 9.01 7.02 7.56
C ILE A 40 9.83 5.98 6.78
N ASP A 41 9.17 5.08 6.05
CA ASP A 41 9.86 4.02 5.32
C ASP A 41 10.81 4.56 4.24
N ARG A 42 10.39 5.60 3.51
CA ARG A 42 11.24 6.27 2.52
C ARG A 42 12.42 7.00 3.16
N PHE A 43 12.17 7.70 4.26
CA PHE A 43 13.21 8.40 4.98
C PHE A 43 14.28 7.42 5.50
N LEU A 44 13.85 6.31 6.11
CA LEU A 44 14.75 5.24 6.59
C LEU A 44 15.47 4.51 5.47
N ALA A 45 14.96 4.55 4.24
CA ALA A 45 15.60 3.93 3.08
C ALA A 45 16.69 4.79 2.44
N VAL A 46 16.51 6.10 2.44
CA VAL A 46 17.49 7.06 1.89
C VAL A 46 18.58 7.38 2.91
N THR A 47 18.22 7.46 4.20
CA THR A 47 19.17 7.82 5.26
C THR A 47 19.99 6.60 5.69
N GLN A 48 21.32 6.69 5.67
CA GLN A 48 22.19 5.55 6.02
C GLN A 48 22.33 5.28 7.53
N HIS A 49 22.07 6.28 8.38
CA HIS A 49 22.29 6.11 9.83
C HIS A 49 21.27 6.89 10.64
N VAL A 50 20.20 6.23 11.06
CA VAL A 50 19.26 6.77 12.05
C VAL A 50 19.50 6.06 13.38
N PRO A 51 20.01 6.77 14.41
CA PRO A 51 20.20 6.16 15.72
C PRO A 51 18.88 5.66 16.28
N ARG A 52 18.86 4.46 16.88
CA ARG A 52 17.66 3.87 17.53
C ARG A 52 16.91 4.85 18.45
N LYS A 53 17.65 5.67 19.20
CA LYS A 53 17.06 6.67 20.12
C LYS A 53 16.17 7.66 19.39
N LYS A 54 16.46 7.96 18.11
CA LYS A 54 15.66 8.81 17.21
C LYS A 54 14.41 8.14 16.65
N LEU A 55 14.26 6.83 16.82
CA LEU A 55 13.10 6.07 16.34
C LEU A 55 12.05 5.80 17.44
N GLN A 56 12.48 5.62 18.69
CA GLN A 56 11.59 5.29 19.81
C GLN A 56 11.09 6.58 20.47
N LEU A 57 9.79 6.88 20.34
CA LEU A 57 9.35 8.27 20.44
C LEU A 57 7.94 8.47 21.01
N VAL A 58 7.81 8.32 22.32
CA VAL A 58 6.66 8.89 23.07
C VAL A 58 7.21 9.71 24.22
N GLY A 59 6.99 11.02 24.22
CA GLY A 59 7.22 11.91 25.37
C GLY A 59 8.66 12.34 25.67
N ALA A 60 9.66 11.95 24.87
CA ALA A 60 11.08 12.23 25.16
C ALA A 60 11.68 13.44 24.40
N TYR A 61 10.95 14.06 23.48
CA TYR A 61 11.48 15.07 22.57
C TYR A 61 10.91 16.45 22.85
N THR A 62 11.79 17.45 22.76
CA THR A 62 11.42 18.86 22.78
C THR A 62 10.83 19.28 21.45
N ARG A 63 10.01 20.34 21.45
CA ARG A 63 9.46 20.95 20.23
C ARG A 63 10.55 21.27 19.20
N ARG A 64 11.73 21.71 19.65
CA ARG A 64 12.85 22.05 18.77
C ARG A 64 13.39 20.82 18.03
N GLU A 65 13.57 19.72 18.74
CA GLU A 65 14.05 18.48 18.12
C GLU A 65 13.03 17.91 17.12
N VAL A 66 11.72 18.06 17.39
CA VAL A 66 10.67 17.69 16.42
C VAL A 66 10.78 18.53 15.15
N LEU A 67 10.95 19.85 15.26
CA LEU A 67 11.11 20.74 14.09
C LEU A 67 12.39 20.46 13.31
N ASP A 68 13.49 20.15 14.01
CA ASP A 68 14.75 19.81 13.36
C ASP A 68 14.63 18.48 12.60
N MET A 69 13.89 17.50 13.15
CA MET A 69 13.60 16.24 12.47
C MET A 69 12.67 16.43 11.26
N GLU A 70 11.63 17.24 11.39
CA GLU A 70 10.72 17.58 10.29
C GLU A 70 11.49 18.19 9.11
N LYS A 71 12.35 19.18 9.38
CA LYS A 71 13.21 19.80 8.35
C LYS A 71 14.16 18.78 7.71
N LEU A 72 14.75 17.90 8.50
CA LEU A 72 15.63 16.86 7.98
C LEU A 72 14.87 15.92 7.04
N MET A 73 13.72 15.40 7.47
CA MET A 73 12.88 14.52 6.66
C MET A 73 12.42 15.21 5.36
N ALA A 74 11.97 16.47 5.46
CA ALA A 74 11.52 17.24 4.31
C ALA A 74 12.61 17.40 3.25
N ASN A 75 13.82 17.77 3.66
CA ASN A 75 14.95 17.94 2.75
C ASN A 75 15.44 16.61 2.19
N THR A 76 15.54 15.55 3.01
CA THR A 76 15.94 14.21 2.56
C THR A 76 14.98 13.66 1.50
N LEU A 77 13.68 13.90 1.67
CA LEU A 77 12.66 13.48 0.71
C LEU A 77 12.44 14.47 -0.43
N GLN A 78 13.21 15.56 -0.49
CA GLN A 78 13.09 16.62 -1.50
C GLN A 78 11.67 17.18 -1.61
N PHE A 79 10.99 17.33 -0.47
CA PHE A 79 9.59 17.78 -0.38
C PHE A 79 8.58 16.93 -1.16
N ASN A 80 8.96 15.72 -1.58
CA ASN A 80 8.08 14.80 -2.28
C ASN A 80 7.22 14.00 -1.27
N PHE A 81 6.15 14.63 -0.78
CA PHE A 81 5.25 14.03 0.24
C PHE A 81 4.00 13.37 -0.35
N CYS A 82 3.58 13.80 -1.53
CA CYS A 82 2.30 13.41 -2.13
C CYS A 82 2.43 12.15 -2.98
N LEU A 83 3.04 11.09 -2.44
CA LEU A 83 3.04 9.81 -3.13
C LEU A 83 1.69 9.11 -2.93
N PRO A 84 1.11 8.56 -4.01
CA PRO A 84 -0.11 7.78 -3.92
C PRO A 84 0.00 6.61 -2.92
N THR A 85 -0.99 6.46 -2.05
CA THR A 85 -1.06 5.40 -1.02
C THR A 85 -2.08 4.32 -1.39
N PRO A 86 -2.00 3.10 -0.81
CA PRO A 86 -3.00 2.05 -1.04
C PRO A 86 -4.43 2.49 -0.70
N TYR A 87 -4.57 3.40 0.26
CA TYR A 87 -5.84 3.92 0.72
C TYR A 87 -6.65 4.60 -0.40
N VAL A 88 -6.04 5.54 -1.12
CA VAL A 88 -6.71 6.30 -2.19
C VAL A 88 -7.19 5.37 -3.31
N PHE A 89 -6.37 4.37 -3.65
CA PHE A 89 -6.69 3.39 -4.67
C PHE A 89 -7.83 2.46 -4.24
N MET A 90 -7.75 1.92 -3.02
CA MET A 90 -8.79 1.04 -2.51
C MET A 90 -10.13 1.78 -2.41
N ARG A 91 -10.14 3.05 -1.98
CA ARG A 91 -11.34 3.89 -2.00
C ARG A 91 -11.95 4.02 -3.40
N ARG A 92 -11.13 4.27 -4.42
CA ARG A 92 -11.61 4.34 -5.81
C ARG A 92 -12.18 3.00 -6.26
N PHE A 93 -11.47 1.91 -5.98
CA PHE A 93 -11.89 0.56 -6.34
C PHE A 93 -13.22 0.17 -5.70
N LEU A 94 -13.35 0.35 -4.37
CA LEU A 94 -14.56 0.02 -3.63
C LEU A 94 -15.76 0.88 -4.07
N LYS A 95 -15.53 2.17 -4.33
CA LYS A 95 -16.55 3.06 -4.87
C LYS A 95 -17.04 2.59 -6.24
N ALA A 96 -16.11 2.28 -7.14
CA ALA A 96 -16.45 1.83 -8.48
C ALA A 96 -17.10 0.43 -8.49
N ALA A 97 -16.69 -0.45 -7.58
CA ALA A 97 -17.29 -1.77 -7.39
C ALA A 97 -18.67 -1.73 -6.70
N GLN A 98 -19.15 -0.54 -6.29
CA GLN A 98 -20.37 -0.36 -5.51
C GLN A 98 -20.42 -1.31 -4.29
N SER A 99 -19.27 -1.49 -3.64
CA SER A 99 -19.11 -2.48 -2.58
C SER A 99 -19.96 -2.14 -1.35
N ASP A 100 -20.44 -3.16 -0.64
CA ASP A 100 -21.09 -2.96 0.65
C ASP A 100 -20.09 -2.56 1.76
N LYS A 101 -20.63 -2.13 2.91
CA LYS A 101 -19.80 -1.67 4.03
C LYS A 101 -18.90 -2.76 4.63
N LYS A 102 -19.30 -4.03 4.53
CA LYS A 102 -18.52 -5.15 5.08
C LYS A 102 -17.28 -5.40 4.23
N VAL A 103 -17.43 -5.38 2.92
CA VAL A 103 -16.32 -5.50 1.97
C VAL A 103 -15.35 -4.33 2.15
N GLU A 104 -15.87 -3.11 2.30
CA GLU A 104 -15.04 -1.93 2.57
C GLU A 104 -14.19 -2.09 3.84
N LEU A 105 -14.81 -2.47 4.97
CA LEU A 105 -14.11 -2.67 6.23
C LEU A 105 -13.06 -3.79 6.15
N LEU A 106 -13.39 -4.91 5.51
CA LEU A 106 -12.46 -6.02 5.33
C LEU A 106 -11.26 -5.63 4.46
N SER A 107 -11.50 -4.89 3.37
CA SER A 107 -10.45 -4.41 2.48
C SER A 107 -9.47 -3.48 3.19
N PHE A 108 -9.96 -2.52 3.99
CA PHE A 108 -9.09 -1.65 4.76
C PHE A 108 -8.34 -2.39 5.87
N PHE A 109 -9.00 -3.32 6.56
CA PHE A 109 -8.34 -4.18 7.54
C PHE A 109 -7.16 -4.95 6.95
N ILE A 110 -7.34 -5.59 5.78
CA ILE A 110 -6.26 -6.31 5.09
C ILE A 110 -5.12 -5.34 4.74
N ILE A 111 -5.44 -4.17 4.18
CA ILE A 111 -4.43 -3.16 3.85
C ILE A 111 -3.66 -2.67 5.08
N GLU A 112 -4.32 -2.49 6.22
CA GLU A 112 -3.66 -2.09 7.48
C GLU A 112 -2.68 -3.17 7.97
N LEU A 113 -3.05 -4.46 7.87
CA LEU A 113 -2.11 -5.55 8.16
C LEU A 113 -0.87 -5.48 7.27
N CYS A 114 -1.04 -5.14 5.99
CA CYS A 114 0.07 -4.95 5.05
C CYS A 114 1.01 -3.80 5.42
N LEU A 115 0.54 -2.80 6.19
CA LEU A 115 1.37 -1.67 6.61
C LEU A 115 2.39 -2.08 7.69
N VAL A 116 2.10 -3.10 8.49
CA VAL A 116 2.94 -3.55 9.62
C VAL A 116 4.13 -4.39 9.13
N GLU A 117 3.95 -5.18 8.07
CA GLU A 117 4.96 -6.11 7.56
C GLU A 117 5.99 -5.42 6.62
N TYR A 118 7.17 -5.05 7.15
CA TYR A 118 8.22 -4.32 6.41
C TYR A 118 8.91 -5.14 5.31
N GLU A 119 8.99 -6.46 5.46
CA GLU A 119 9.62 -7.37 4.49
C GLU A 119 8.97 -7.28 3.09
N MET A 120 7.76 -6.72 3.02
CA MET A 120 7.01 -6.46 1.80
C MET A 120 7.59 -5.32 0.93
N LEU A 121 8.45 -4.46 1.47
CA LEU A 121 9.11 -3.38 0.71
C LEU A 121 10.29 -3.85 -0.16
N GLN A 122 10.60 -5.15 -0.12
CA GLN A 122 11.69 -5.74 -0.91
C GLN A 122 11.30 -5.93 -2.38
N TYR A 123 10.00 -5.98 -2.68
CA TYR A 123 9.47 -6.29 -4.00
C TYR A 123 8.86 -5.04 -4.66
N VAL A 124 9.21 -4.80 -5.93
CA VAL A 124 8.55 -3.78 -6.75
C VAL A 124 7.21 -4.37 -7.22
N PRO A 125 6.06 -3.66 -7.10
CA PRO A 125 4.72 -4.24 -7.28
C PRO A 125 4.42 -4.85 -8.66
N SER A 126 5.21 -4.53 -9.69
CA SER A 126 5.15 -5.22 -10.98
C SER A 126 6.37 -4.89 -11.84
N ASP A 127 6.70 -5.77 -12.79
CA ASP A 127 7.70 -5.55 -13.84
C ASP A 127 7.17 -4.67 -14.99
N VAL A 128 6.09 -3.91 -14.78
CA VAL A 128 5.49 -3.09 -15.83
C VAL A 128 6.33 -1.83 -16.06
N PRO A 129 6.98 -1.66 -17.23
CA PRO A 129 7.91 -0.56 -17.47
C PRO A 129 7.25 0.81 -17.30
N GLY A 130 7.89 1.70 -16.55
CA GLY A 130 7.45 3.09 -16.37
C GLY A 130 6.26 3.29 -15.43
N VAL A 131 5.67 2.21 -14.89
CA VAL A 131 4.50 2.27 -14.00
C VAL A 131 4.93 2.37 -12.54
N PHE A 132 5.89 1.55 -12.12
CA PHE A 132 6.50 1.60 -10.79
C PHE A 132 7.99 1.93 -10.94
N GLN A 133 8.38 3.08 -10.41
CA GLN A 133 9.74 3.62 -10.39
C GLN A 133 10.48 3.35 -9.07
N THR A 134 9.75 3.08 -7.97
CA THR A 134 10.35 2.85 -6.65
C THR A 134 9.63 1.73 -5.91
N ARG A 135 10.37 0.98 -5.06
CA ARG A 135 9.81 -0.03 -4.15
C ARG A 135 8.85 0.52 -3.08
N PHE A 136 8.77 1.84 -2.94
CA PHE A 136 7.86 2.51 -2.00
C PHE A 136 6.54 2.92 -2.63
N GLN A 137 6.44 2.84 -3.96
CA GLN A 137 5.17 3.04 -4.66
C GLN A 137 4.29 1.83 -4.45
N THR A 138 3.03 2.08 -4.17
CA THR A 138 1.99 1.06 -4.07
C THR A 138 1.06 1.05 -5.23
N VAL A 139 1.08 2.12 -6.02
CA VAL A 139 0.25 2.33 -7.19
C VAL A 139 1.03 3.15 -8.24
N PRO A 140 0.58 3.16 -9.50
CA PRO A 140 1.19 3.95 -10.57
C PRO A 140 1.21 5.44 -10.24
N LEU A 141 2.29 6.15 -10.58
CA LEU A 141 2.41 7.59 -10.35
C LEU A 141 1.35 8.40 -11.12
N ASP A 142 0.96 7.90 -12.29
CA ASP A 142 -0.01 8.56 -13.14
C ASP A 142 -1.46 8.22 -12.75
N LEU A 143 -1.71 7.35 -11.77
CA LEU A 143 -3.06 6.90 -11.39
C LEU A 143 -4.07 8.05 -11.16
N ASP A 144 -3.62 9.17 -10.61
CA ASP A 144 -4.44 10.35 -10.32
C ASP A 144 -4.57 11.33 -11.49
N THR A 145 -3.95 11.03 -12.63
CA THR A 145 -4.01 11.87 -13.83
C THR A 145 -5.07 11.37 -14.80
N GLU A 146 -5.57 12.27 -15.65
CA GLU A 146 -6.50 11.93 -16.73
C GLU A 146 -5.87 10.95 -17.74
N SER A 147 -4.54 10.93 -17.85
CA SER A 147 -3.84 10.05 -18.78
C SER A 147 -3.81 8.59 -18.34
N PHE A 148 -4.01 8.27 -17.05
CA PHE A 148 -3.92 6.90 -16.54
C PHE A 148 -4.81 5.94 -17.31
N TYR A 149 -6.10 6.27 -17.35
CA TYR A 149 -7.11 5.46 -17.99
C TYR A 149 -6.99 5.56 -19.51
N LEU A 150 -6.77 6.75 -20.06
CA LEU A 150 -6.68 6.94 -21.52
C LEU A 150 -5.58 6.08 -22.16
N ILE A 151 -4.40 6.02 -21.54
CA ILE A 151 -3.26 5.25 -22.05
C ILE A 151 -3.49 3.74 -21.92
N ARG A 152 -4.21 3.30 -20.88
CA ARG A 152 -4.40 1.88 -20.55
C ARG A 152 -5.82 1.37 -20.85
N LYS A 153 -6.64 2.17 -21.53
CA LYS A 153 -8.07 1.92 -21.70
C LYS A 153 -8.32 0.55 -22.30
N GLU A 154 -7.65 0.23 -23.40
CA GLU A 154 -7.82 -1.04 -24.10
C GLU A 154 -7.44 -2.24 -23.21
N THR A 155 -6.32 -2.16 -22.50
CA THR A 155 -5.88 -3.21 -21.55
C THR A 155 -6.86 -3.35 -20.39
N ILE A 156 -7.28 -2.25 -19.78
CA ILE A 156 -8.20 -2.23 -18.64
C ILE A 156 -9.57 -2.80 -19.06
N GLU A 157 -10.13 -2.31 -20.16
CA GLU A 157 -11.44 -2.74 -20.65
C GLU A 157 -11.44 -4.23 -21.04
N SER A 158 -10.38 -4.71 -21.71
CA SER A 158 -10.23 -6.14 -22.03
C SER A 158 -10.18 -7.02 -20.78
N GLN A 159 -9.47 -6.59 -19.73
CA GLN A 159 -9.42 -7.33 -18.48
C GLN A 159 -10.76 -7.31 -17.74
N LEU A 160 -11.45 -6.17 -17.70
CA LEU A 160 -12.78 -6.06 -17.11
C LEU A 160 -13.81 -6.96 -17.81
N GLU A 161 -13.76 -7.07 -19.14
CA GLU A 161 -14.64 -7.95 -19.90
C GLU A 161 -14.39 -9.43 -19.58
N LYS A 162 -13.13 -9.85 -19.47
CA LYS A 162 -12.79 -11.21 -19.03
C LYS A 162 -13.34 -11.48 -17.64
N VAL A 163 -13.14 -10.55 -16.70
CA VAL A 163 -13.66 -10.64 -15.33
C VAL A 163 -15.20 -10.74 -15.33
N ALA A 164 -15.90 -9.97 -16.18
CA ALA A 164 -17.36 -9.99 -16.33
C ALA A 164 -17.88 -11.36 -16.77
N ASN A 165 -17.11 -12.02 -17.65
CA ASN A 165 -17.41 -13.33 -18.21
C ASN A 165 -16.99 -14.49 -17.31
N GLY A 166 -16.62 -14.22 -16.05
CA GLY A 166 -16.31 -15.24 -15.06
C GLY A 166 -14.84 -15.66 -15.01
N MET A 167 -13.96 -15.03 -15.79
CA MET A 167 -12.52 -15.34 -15.79
C MET A 167 -11.78 -14.80 -14.55
N ALA A 168 -12.48 -14.19 -13.59
CA ALA A 168 -11.86 -13.57 -12.41
C ALA A 168 -10.98 -14.56 -11.62
N GLU A 169 -11.46 -15.80 -11.49
CA GLU A 169 -10.74 -16.87 -10.80
C GLU A 169 -9.50 -17.32 -11.57
N GLU A 170 -9.60 -17.44 -12.89
CA GLU A 170 -8.47 -17.83 -13.74
C GLU A 170 -7.41 -16.73 -13.83
N ILE A 171 -7.84 -15.46 -13.89
CA ILE A 171 -6.94 -14.30 -13.80
C ILE A 171 -6.22 -14.28 -12.44
N LEU A 172 -6.92 -14.59 -11.35
CA LEU A 172 -6.31 -14.70 -10.02
C LEU A 172 -5.25 -15.81 -10.01
N ILE A 173 -5.56 -17.00 -10.53
CA ILE A 173 -4.63 -18.14 -10.58
C ILE A 173 -3.38 -17.77 -11.39
N ILE A 174 -3.56 -17.26 -12.62
CA ILE A 174 -2.46 -16.84 -13.48
C ILE A 174 -1.62 -15.76 -12.80
N SER A 175 -2.27 -14.76 -12.18
CA SER A 175 -1.56 -13.71 -11.46
C SER A 175 -0.81 -14.25 -10.24
N TYR A 176 -1.40 -15.20 -9.51
CA TYR A 176 -0.81 -15.82 -8.32
C TYR A 176 0.43 -16.63 -8.70
N GLU A 177 0.36 -17.43 -9.76
CA GLU A 177 1.48 -18.24 -10.23
C GLU A 177 2.58 -17.41 -10.88
N THR A 178 2.20 -16.43 -11.71
CA THR A 178 3.16 -15.60 -12.48
C THR A 178 3.88 -14.59 -11.60
N HIS A 179 3.21 -14.08 -10.57
CA HIS A 179 3.70 -12.96 -9.76
C HIS A 179 3.71 -13.28 -8.27
N ARG A 180 3.89 -14.56 -7.92
CA ARG A 180 4.05 -14.98 -6.53
C ARG A 180 5.22 -14.22 -5.91
N GLY A 181 4.94 -13.49 -4.82
CA GLY A 181 5.94 -12.64 -4.15
C GLY A 181 6.09 -11.23 -4.74
N THR A 182 5.44 -10.89 -5.87
CA THR A 182 5.69 -9.61 -6.57
C THR A 182 4.45 -8.78 -6.89
N ALA A 183 3.27 -9.36 -7.18
CA ALA A 183 2.12 -8.60 -7.71
C ALA A 183 1.26 -7.85 -6.66
N CYS A 184 1.10 -8.39 -5.45
CA CYS A 184 0.17 -7.85 -4.47
C CYS A 184 0.90 -7.53 -3.16
N ARG A 185 1.00 -6.22 -2.85
CA ARG A 185 1.63 -5.74 -1.62
C ARG A 185 0.87 -6.22 -0.38
N GLY A 186 1.58 -6.99 0.47
CA GLY A 186 1.12 -7.43 1.79
C GLY A 186 0.17 -8.63 1.81
N MET A 187 0.17 -9.44 0.74
CA MET A 187 -0.24 -10.83 0.87
C MET A 187 0.97 -11.65 1.31
N ALA A 188 0.91 -12.21 2.51
CA ALA A 188 1.79 -13.31 2.86
C ALA A 188 1.39 -14.52 2.00
N TRP A 189 2.07 -14.68 0.86
CA TRP A 189 1.82 -15.75 -0.12
C TRP A 189 1.90 -17.16 0.50
N GLU A 190 2.57 -17.30 1.64
CA GLU A 190 2.64 -18.55 2.41
C GLU A 190 1.54 -18.68 3.47
N ARG A 191 0.82 -17.60 3.81
CA ARG A 191 -0.30 -17.62 4.79
C ARG A 191 -1.65 -17.90 4.14
N PHE A 192 -1.83 -17.53 2.87
CA PHE A 192 -3.09 -17.73 2.17
C PHE A 192 -2.89 -18.71 1.01
N SER A 193 -3.55 -19.85 1.12
CA SER A 193 -3.61 -20.83 0.03
C SER A 193 -4.36 -20.26 -1.17
N LEU A 194 -4.05 -20.76 -2.35
CA LEU A 194 -4.79 -20.43 -3.57
C LEU A 194 -6.30 -20.72 -3.40
N GLU A 195 -6.66 -21.73 -2.62
CA GLU A 195 -8.04 -22.10 -2.32
C GLU A 195 -8.78 -21.01 -1.53
N GLU A 196 -8.16 -20.41 -0.52
CA GLU A 196 -8.73 -19.29 0.24
C GLU A 196 -8.92 -18.04 -0.63
N LEU A 197 -7.96 -17.76 -1.52
CA LEU A 197 -8.05 -16.63 -2.45
C LEU A 197 -9.16 -16.84 -3.50
N ARG A 198 -9.31 -18.07 -4.00
CA ARG A 198 -10.41 -18.45 -4.91
C ARG A 198 -11.77 -18.31 -4.22
N ALA A 199 -11.87 -18.73 -2.95
CA ALA A 199 -13.08 -18.54 -2.17
C ALA A 199 -13.43 -17.04 -2.01
N ALA A 200 -12.44 -16.18 -1.74
CA ALA A 200 -12.67 -14.74 -1.67
C ALA A 200 -13.17 -14.15 -2.99
N VAL A 201 -12.57 -14.53 -4.13
CA VAL A 201 -13.01 -14.06 -5.47
C VAL A 201 -14.42 -14.57 -5.81
N ALA A 202 -14.73 -15.82 -5.47
CA ALA A 202 -16.06 -16.39 -5.66
C ALA A 202 -17.11 -15.66 -4.80
N CYS A 203 -16.76 -15.28 -3.58
CA CYS A 203 -17.65 -14.51 -2.69
C CYS A 203 -17.91 -13.07 -3.20
N VAL A 204 -16.91 -12.41 -3.79
CA VAL A 204 -17.07 -11.04 -4.34
C VAL A 204 -17.87 -11.06 -5.65
N GLY A 205 -17.68 -12.10 -6.48
CA GLY A 205 -18.37 -12.31 -7.75
C GLY A 205 -17.80 -11.46 -8.89
N GLY A 206 -17.41 -12.12 -9.99
CA GLY A 206 -16.75 -11.47 -11.14
C GLY A 206 -17.56 -10.35 -11.80
N LYS A 207 -18.90 -10.44 -11.80
CA LYS A 207 -19.77 -9.37 -12.32
C LYS A 207 -19.67 -8.08 -11.50
N CYS A 208 -19.52 -8.14 -10.18
CA CYS A 208 -19.36 -6.97 -9.32
C CYS A 208 -18.03 -6.26 -9.60
N VAL A 209 -16.96 -7.03 -9.79
CA VAL A 209 -15.62 -6.50 -10.12
C VAL A 209 -15.60 -5.87 -11.52
N ALA A 210 -16.33 -6.42 -12.49
CA ALA A 210 -16.40 -5.86 -13.84
C ALA A 210 -17.30 -4.63 -13.98
N LEU A 211 -18.19 -4.38 -13.01
CA LEU A 211 -19.10 -3.22 -12.99
C LEU A 211 -18.44 -1.90 -12.57
N ILE A 212 -17.12 -1.89 -12.34
CA ILE A 212 -16.24 -0.70 -12.12
C ILE A 212 -16.32 0.35 -13.25
N LYS A 213 -17.15 0.12 -14.27
CA LYS A 213 -17.27 0.91 -15.49
C LYS A 213 -17.99 2.26 -15.33
N ASN A 214 -18.67 2.58 -14.23
CA ASN A 214 -19.46 3.83 -14.17
C ASN A 214 -19.45 4.53 -12.80
N SER A 215 -18.44 5.40 -12.58
CA SER A 215 -18.61 6.69 -11.89
C SER A 215 -17.43 7.61 -12.15
#